data_AF-A0A396M9L5-F1
#
_entry.id   AF-A0A396M9L5-F1
#
_cell.length_a   1.000
_cell.length_b   1.000
_cell.length_c   1.000
_cell.angle_alpha   90.00
_cell.angle_beta   90.00
_cell.angle_gamma   90.00
#
_symmetry.space_group_name_H-M   'P 1'
#
loop_
_entity.id
_entity.type
_entity.pdbx_description
1 polymer ?
#
loop_
_entity_poly.entity_id
_entity_poly.type
_entity_poly.pdbx_seq_one_letter_code
_entity_poly.pdbx_strand_id
1 'polypeptide(L)' 'MLLGMIAKKLKELRSAKKLTQVEVYRQTKIHIGRIESGNSNITMSSLSELCKFYQISFEDFFKEIRTK' A
#
# COMPACT_ATOMS: atom_id res chain seq x y z
N MET A 1 -5.74 -4.63 -13.75
CA MET A 1 -6.29 -5.54 -12.72
C MET A 1 -6.14 -4.91 -11.34
N LEU A 2 -7.06 -5.20 -10.41
CA LEU A 2 -7.16 -4.62 -9.05
C LEU A 2 -5.83 -4.58 -8.28
N LEU A 3 -5.09 -5.70 -8.27
CA LEU A 3 -3.80 -5.81 -7.58
C LEU A 3 -2.78 -4.76 -8.05
N GLY A 4 -2.74 -4.49 -9.35
CA GLY A 4 -1.85 -3.46 -9.91
C GLY A 4 -2.22 -2.05 -9.46
N MET A 5 -3.51 -1.75 -9.29
CA MET A 5 -3.97 -0.45 -8.79
C MET A 5 -3.60 -0.26 -7.32
N ILE A 6 -3.82 -1.29 -6.50
CA ILE A 6 -3.44 -1.30 -5.07
C ILE A 6 -1.91 -1.15 -4.93
N ALA A 7 -1.15 -1.94 -5.69
CA ALA A 7 0.32 -1.89 -5.70
C ALA A 7 0.84 -0.51 -6.09
N LYS A 8 0.28 0.07 -7.16
CA LYS A 8 0.61 1.42 -7.62
C LYS A 8 0.31 2.46 -6.55
N LYS A 9 -0.89 2.44 -5.94
CA LYS A 9 -1.29 3.39 -4.90
C LYS A 9 -0.37 3.34 -3.68
N LEU A 10 -0.02 2.13 -3.22
CA LEU A 10 0.92 1.95 -2.11
C LEU A 10 2.32 2.48 -2.44
N LYS A 11 2.80 2.23 -3.67
CA LYS A 11 4.09 2.75 -4.15
C LYS A 11 4.12 4.27 -4.22
N GLU A 12 3.02 4.89 -4.65
CA GLU A 12 2.85 6.35 -4.67
C GLU A 12 2.89 6.93 -3.25
N LEU A 13 2.13 6.37 -2.31
CA LEU A 13 2.14 6.79 -0.90
C LEU A 13 3.54 6.68 -0.29
N ARG A 14 4.24 5.57 -0.53
CA ARG A 14 5.61 5.37 -0.07
C ARG A 14 6.57 6.41 -0.66
N SER A 15 6.47 6.66 -1.96
CA SER A 15 7.35 7.59 -2.68
C SER A 15 7.10 9.04 -2.26
N ALA A 16 5.85 9.43 -2.02
CA ALA A 16 5.49 10.76 -1.50
C ALA A 16 6.12 11.03 -0.12
N LYS A 17 6.26 10.00 0.72
CA LYS A 17 6.98 10.08 2.00
C LYS A 17 8.49 9.87 1.89
N LYS A 18 9.04 9.70 0.69
CA LYS A 18 10.48 9.44 0.41
C LYS A 18 11.04 8.23 1.15
N LEU A 19 10.20 7.20 1.37
CA LEU A 19 10.59 5.99 2.08
C LEU A 19 11.06 4.89 1.12
N THR A 20 12.04 4.12 1.54
CA THR A 20 12.43 2.84 0.95
C THR A 20 11.51 1.72 1.45
N GLN A 21 11.44 0.60 0.72
CA GLN A 21 10.68 -0.57 1.17
C GLN A 21 11.21 -1.14 2.49
N VAL A 22 12.54 -1.02 2.71
CA VAL A 22 13.20 -1.46 3.95
C VAL A 22 12.76 -0.62 5.15
N GLU A 23 12.63 0.70 4.98
CA GLU A 23 12.15 1.58 6.05
C GLU A 23 10.70 1.30 6.42
N VAL A 24 9.83 1.06 5.43
CA VAL A 24 8.44 0.64 5.68
C VAL A 24 8.41 -0.67 6.47
N TYR A 25 9.20 -1.67 6.07
CA TYR A 25 9.28 -2.93 6.80
C TYR A 25 9.79 -2.75 8.24
N ARG A 26 10.82 -1.93 8.46
CA ARG A 26 11.36 -1.69 9.81
C ARG A 26 10.30 -1.14 10.77
N GLN A 27 9.46 -0.25 10.27
CA GLN A 27 8.44 0.47 11.05
C GLN A 27 7.12 -0.31 11.21
N THR A 28 6.71 -1.06 10.18
CA THR A 28 5.38 -1.71 10.15
C THR A 28 5.45 -3.23 10.29
N LYS A 29 6.64 -3.83 10.14
CA LYS A 29 6.86 -5.27 9.96
C LYS A 29 6.17 -5.88 8.73
N ILE A 30 5.69 -5.05 7.80
CA ILE A 30 5.04 -5.48 6.56
C ILE A 30 6.04 -5.48 5.40
N HIS A 31 6.16 -6.62 4.73
CA HIS A 31 6.99 -6.76 3.53
C HIS A 31 6.29 -6.19 2.29
N ILE A 32 6.33 -4.86 2.15
CA ILE A 32 5.60 -4.14 1.09
C ILE A 32 6.13 -4.43 -0.33
N GLY A 33 7.35 -4.97 -0.47
CA GLY A 33 7.95 -5.26 -1.79
C GLY A 33 7.17 -6.27 -2.64
N ARG A 34 6.61 -7.34 -2.04
CA ARG A 34 5.76 -8.29 -2.79
C ARG A 34 4.37 -7.73 -3.11
N ILE A 35 3.90 -6.77 -2.32
CA ILE A 35 2.61 -6.11 -2.52
C ILE A 35 2.76 -5.09 -3.66
N GLU A 36 3.83 -4.29 -3.65
CA GLU A 36 4.13 -3.31 -4.69
C GLU A 36 4.51 -3.92 -6.04
N SER A 37 4.88 -5.19 -6.10
CA SER A 37 5.07 -5.90 -7.37
C SER A 37 3.73 -6.32 -8.01
N GLY A 38 2.61 -6.23 -7.29
CA GLY A 38 1.29 -6.63 -7.79
C GLY A 38 1.08 -8.14 -7.90
N ASN A 39 2.04 -8.95 -7.45
CA ASN A 39 2.01 -10.41 -7.57
C ASN A 39 1.37 -11.13 -6.37
N SER A 40 0.99 -10.39 -5.32
CA SER A 40 0.38 -10.97 -4.13
C SER A 40 -0.77 -10.11 -3.61
N ASN A 41 -1.80 -10.78 -3.08
CA ASN A 41 -2.85 -10.12 -2.34
C ASN A 41 -2.31 -9.58 -1.01
N ILE A 42 -2.88 -8.47 -0.56
CA ILE A 42 -2.68 -7.93 0.78
C ILE A 42 -3.90 -8.31 1.63
N THR A 43 -3.68 -8.64 2.91
CA THR A 43 -4.78 -8.82 3.86
C THR A 43 -5.39 -7.46 4.23
N MET A 44 -6.66 -7.43 4.61
CA MET A 44 -7.31 -6.19 5.05
C MET A 44 -6.67 -5.62 6.33
N SER A 45 -6.14 -6.47 7.22
CA SER A 45 -5.43 -6.04 8.42
C SER A 45 -4.11 -5.34 8.08
N SER A 46 -3.30 -5.92 7.19
CA SER A 46 -2.06 -5.27 6.72
C SER A 46 -2.35 -3.98 5.96
N LEU A 47 -3.43 -3.94 5.17
CA LEU A 47 -3.84 -2.71 4.50
C LEU A 47 -4.25 -1.63 5.50
N SER A 48 -5.01 -1.99 6.54
CA SER A 48 -5.38 -1.06 7.62
C SER A 48 -4.15 -0.46 8.30
N GLU A 49 -3.16 -1.30 8.60
CA GLU A 49 -1.92 -0.85 9.24
C GLU A 49 -1.11 0.07 8.34
N LEU A 50 -1.04 -0.21 7.03
CA LEU A 50 -0.42 0.68 6.05
C LEU A 50 -1.19 1.99 5.90
N CYS A 51 -2.52 1.97 5.90
CA CYS A 51 -3.34 3.20 5.86
C CYS A 51 -3.08 4.08 7.09
N LYS A 52 -3.02 3.50 8.29
CA LYS A 52 -2.61 4.22 9.52
C LYS A 52 -1.21 4.80 9.40
N PHE A 53 -0.25 3.99 8.95
CA PHE A 53 1.14 4.40 8.76
C PHE A 53 1.26 5.57 7.76
N TYR A 54 0.53 5.51 6.66
CA TYR A 54 0.50 6.57 5.65
C TYR A 54 -0.40 7.76 6.05
N GLN A 55 -1.18 7.66 7.13
CA GLN A 55 -2.15 8.65 7.59
C GLN A 55 -3.19 8.97 6.51
N ILE A 56 -3.73 7.92 5.89
CA ILE A 56 -4.76 8.00 4.86
C ILE A 56 -5.96 7.15 5.27
N SER A 57 -7.17 7.66 5.01
CA SER A 57 -8.42 6.92 5.21
C SER A 57 -8.56 5.79 4.18
N PHE A 58 -9.48 4.83 4.41
CA PHE A 58 -9.76 3.82 3.38
C PHE A 58 -10.50 4.44 2.19
N GLU A 59 -11.37 5.40 2.45
CA GLU A 59 -12.11 6.17 1.46
C GLU A 59 -11.16 6.84 0.47
N ASP A 60 -10.14 7.53 0.97
CA ASP A 60 -9.13 8.18 0.14
C ASP A 60 -8.20 7.16 -0.54
N PHE A 61 -7.86 6.06 0.14
CA PHE A 61 -7.06 5.00 -0.45
C PHE A 61 -7.74 4.37 -1.67
N PHE A 62 -9.03 4.03 -1.56
CA PHE A 62 -9.81 3.38 -2.61
C PHE A 62 -10.47 4.37 -3.59
N LYS A 63 -10.36 5.69 -3.35
CA LYS A 63 -11.01 6.75 -4.15
C LYS A 63 -10.75 6.63 -5.65
N GLU A 64 -9.59 6.15 -6.05
CA GLU A 64 -9.18 6.03 -7.48
C GLU A 64 -9.15 4.57 -7.96
N ILE A 65 -9.52 3.61 -7.10
CA ILE A 65 -9.55 2.20 -7.43
C ILE A 65 -10.94 1.85 -7.99
N ARG A 66 -10.98 1.28 -9.19
CA ARG A 66 -12.20 0.99 -9.94
C ARG A 66 -12.12 -0.39 -10.58
N THR A 67 -13.24 -1.11 -10.60
CA THR A 67 -13.34 -2.46 -11.17
C THR A 67 -14.07 -2.50 -12.52
N LYS A 68 -14.65 -1.39 -12.97
CA LYS A 68 -15.23 -1.13 -14.29
C LYS A 68 -15.14 0.36 -14.60
#